data_AF-T0PRX8-F1
#
_entry.id   AF-T0PRX8-F1
#
_cell.length_a   1.000
_cell.length_b   1.000
_cell.length_c   1.000
_cell.angle_alpha   90.00
_cell.angle_beta   90.00
_cell.angle_gamma   90.00
#
_symmetry.space_group_name_H-M   'P 1'
#
loop_
_entity.id
_entity.type
_entity.pdbx_description
1 polymer ?
#
loop_
_entity_poly.entity_id
_entity_poly.type
_entity_poly.pdbx_seq_one_letter_code
_entity_poly.pdbx_strand_id
1 'polypeptide(L)'
;MDDTQRVAVVERLCAFAATYNLETSFQAFAAQHAMTFSTFDEDDEQPLECFELFQTYECMHEAMIAAFLNDEQMDARELYDVLSSVQATMRDSDVFESLSMLLSALDFPYFGRRMRDEAIDQQRAAKDADDMGF
;
A
#
# COMPACT_ATOMS: atom_id res chain seq x y z
N MET A 1 3.49 -9.71 25.65
CA MET A 1 4.29 -8.64 25.04
C MET A 1 3.92 -7.33 25.72
N ASP A 2 4.89 -6.57 26.22
CA ASP A 2 4.66 -5.22 26.76
C ASP A 2 4.58 -4.17 25.64
N ASP A 3 4.25 -2.92 26.00
CA ASP A 3 4.04 -1.86 25.02
C ASP A 3 5.32 -1.53 24.23
N THR A 4 6.48 -1.53 24.87
CA THR A 4 7.78 -1.28 24.21
C THR A 4 8.08 -2.34 23.15
N GLN A 5 7.82 -3.60 23.46
CA GLN A 5 7.99 -4.70 22.51
C GLN A 5 7.03 -4.59 21.32
N ARG A 6 5.76 -4.19 21.55
CA ARG A 6 4.78 -3.99 20.48
C ARG A 6 5.20 -2.86 19.54
N VAL A 7 5.64 -1.72 20.09
CA VAL A 7 6.17 -0.60 19.30
C VAL A 7 7.32 -1.08 18.43
N ALA A 8 8.28 -1.80 19.00
CA ALA A 8 9.44 -2.29 18.26
C ALA A 8 9.06 -3.23 17.11
N VAL A 9 8.03 -4.07 17.26
CA VAL A 9 7.53 -4.93 16.18
C VAL A 9 6.94 -4.09 15.03
N VAL A 10 6.14 -3.07 15.35
CA VAL A 10 5.57 -2.18 14.32
C VAL A 10 6.65 -1.38 13.61
N GLU A 11 7.62 -0.83 14.33
CA GLU A 11 8.76 -0.13 13.73
C GLU A 11 9.53 -1.02 12.76
N ARG A 12 9.78 -2.28 13.14
CA ARG A 12 10.41 -3.26 12.25
C ARG A 12 9.55 -3.60 11.04
N LEU A 13 8.23 -3.75 11.21
CA LEU A 13 7.31 -3.96 10.08
C LEU A 13 7.37 -2.78 9.10
N CYS A 14 7.31 -1.54 9.58
CA CYS A 14 7.39 -0.34 8.74
C CYS A 14 8.74 -0.26 8.01
N ALA A 15 9.85 -0.54 8.70
CA ALA A 15 11.17 -0.59 8.09
C ALA A 15 11.30 -1.74 7.06
N PHE A 16 10.73 -2.89 7.36
CA PHE A 16 10.70 -4.05 6.46
C PHE A 16 9.93 -3.71 5.18
N ALA A 17 8.74 -3.13 5.29
CA ALA A 17 7.93 -2.69 4.15
C ALA A 17 8.69 -1.71 3.24
N ALA A 18 9.46 -0.77 3.82
CA ALA A 18 10.29 0.16 3.06
C ALA A 18 11.44 -0.52 2.28
N THR A 19 11.93 -1.68 2.73
CA THR A 19 13.03 -2.42 2.09
C THR A 19 12.57 -3.56 1.18
N TYR A 20 11.32 -4.01 1.30
CA TYR A 20 10.76 -5.15 0.55
C TYR A 20 10.49 -4.85 -0.93
N ASN A 21 10.94 -3.69 -1.45
CA ASN A 21 10.72 -3.23 -2.83
C ASN A 21 9.24 -3.15 -3.24
N LEU A 22 8.35 -2.95 -2.26
CA LEU A 22 6.91 -2.82 -2.49
C LEU A 22 6.62 -1.63 -3.42
N GLU A 23 7.28 -0.50 -3.19
CA GLU A 23 7.10 0.71 -4.01
C GLU A 23 7.55 0.49 -5.47
N THR A 24 8.68 -0.17 -5.69
CA THR A 24 9.14 -0.51 -7.04
C THR A 24 8.18 -1.48 -7.73
N SER A 25 7.64 -2.45 -6.99
CA SER A 25 6.67 -3.41 -7.52
C SER A 25 5.36 -2.70 -7.88
N PHE A 26 4.90 -1.79 -7.03
CA PHE A 26 3.76 -0.93 -7.29
C PHE A 26 3.98 -0.05 -8.52
N GLN A 27 5.12 0.61 -8.67
CA GLN A 27 5.43 1.44 -9.84
C GLN A 27 5.39 0.63 -11.14
N ALA A 28 5.97 -0.57 -11.15
CA ALA A 28 5.94 -1.45 -12.32
C ALA A 28 4.51 -1.93 -12.66
N PHE A 29 3.69 -2.15 -11.63
CA PHE A 29 2.28 -2.51 -11.77
C PHE A 29 1.44 -1.32 -12.28
N ALA A 30 1.61 -0.14 -11.69
CA ALA A 30 0.91 1.08 -12.08
C ALA A 30 1.26 1.50 -13.51
N ALA A 31 2.53 1.37 -13.91
CA ALA A 31 2.97 1.59 -15.30
C ALA A 31 2.18 0.78 -16.33
N GLN A 32 1.65 -0.40 -15.95
CA GLN A 32 0.90 -1.29 -16.84
C GLN A 32 -0.62 -1.10 -16.74
N HIS A 33 -1.13 -0.73 -15.57
CA HIS A 33 -2.56 -0.81 -15.26
C HIS A 33 -3.20 0.53 -14.88
N ALA A 34 -2.43 1.60 -14.72
CA ALA A 34 -2.94 2.90 -14.28
C ALA A 34 -4.06 3.44 -15.15
N MET A 35 -3.99 3.23 -16.47
CA MET A 35 -5.01 3.70 -17.41
C MET A 35 -6.43 3.17 -17.13
N THR A 36 -6.58 2.02 -16.47
CA THR A 36 -7.90 1.51 -16.02
C THR A 36 -8.55 2.45 -14.99
N PHE A 37 -7.74 3.27 -14.29
CA PHE A 37 -8.16 4.21 -13.25
C PHE A 37 -8.21 5.67 -13.74
N SER A 38 -8.12 5.95 -15.05
CA SER A 38 -8.05 7.34 -15.54
C SER A 38 -9.25 8.21 -15.17
N THR A 39 -10.40 7.60 -14.92
CA THR A 39 -11.65 8.27 -14.51
C THR A 39 -12.04 7.91 -13.07
N PHE A 40 -11.11 7.40 -12.27
CA PHE A 40 -11.39 6.97 -10.91
C PHE A 40 -11.89 8.15 -10.05
N ASP A 41 -13.02 7.92 -9.40
CA ASP A 41 -13.63 8.80 -8.42
C ASP A 41 -14.06 7.95 -7.22
N GLU A 42 -13.66 8.32 -6.02
CA GLU A 42 -13.92 7.51 -4.83
C GLU A 42 -15.41 7.51 -4.41
N ASP A 43 -16.16 8.51 -4.87
CA ASP A 43 -17.59 8.64 -4.59
C ASP A 43 -18.48 7.86 -5.58
N ASP A 44 -17.90 7.35 -6.68
CA ASP A 44 -18.61 6.64 -7.76
C ASP A 44 -18.45 5.11 -7.68
N GLU A 45 -19.41 4.39 -8.28
CA GLU A 45 -19.28 2.94 -8.49
C GLU A 45 -18.15 2.64 -9.50
N GLN A 46 -17.19 1.83 -9.06
CA GLN A 46 -16.03 1.49 -9.88
C GLN A 46 -16.26 0.21 -10.70
N PRO A 47 -15.66 0.11 -11.90
CA PRO A 47 -15.65 -1.13 -12.67
C PRO A 47 -15.08 -2.31 -11.86
N LEU A 48 -15.58 -3.52 -12.14
CA LEU A 48 -15.09 -4.75 -11.52
C LEU A 48 -13.57 -4.92 -11.68
N GLU A 49 -13.03 -4.54 -12.83
CA GLU A 49 -11.60 -4.60 -13.14
C GLU A 49 -10.75 -3.81 -12.13
N CYS A 50 -11.24 -2.67 -11.63
CA CYS A 50 -10.54 -1.90 -10.60
C CYS A 50 -10.38 -2.69 -9.31
N PHE A 51 -11.39 -3.46 -8.92
CA PHE A 51 -11.34 -4.32 -7.74
C PHE A 51 -10.42 -5.54 -7.93
N GLU A 52 -10.40 -6.12 -9.13
CA GLU A 52 -9.48 -7.23 -9.46
C GLU A 52 -8.01 -6.78 -9.43
N LEU A 53 -7.73 -5.58 -9.93
CA LEU A 53 -6.41 -4.97 -9.86
C LEU A 53 -6.02 -4.62 -8.42
N PHE A 54 -6.97 -4.17 -7.61
CA PHE A 54 -6.73 -3.94 -6.19
C PHE A 54 -6.41 -5.23 -5.44
N GLN A 55 -7.12 -6.34 -5.69
CA GLN A 55 -6.79 -7.65 -5.11
C GLN A 55 -5.37 -8.10 -5.48
N THR A 56 -4.94 -7.84 -6.71
CA THR A 56 -3.56 -8.15 -7.14
C THR A 56 -2.54 -7.35 -6.34
N TYR A 57 -2.83 -6.08 -6.07
CA TYR A 57 -2.01 -5.21 -5.24
C TYR A 57 -2.01 -5.63 -3.75
N GLU A 58 -3.14 -6.12 -3.23
CA GLU A 58 -3.23 -6.72 -1.89
C GLU A 58 -2.34 -7.96 -1.77
N CYS A 59 -2.28 -8.82 -2.80
CA CYS A 59 -1.39 -9.98 -2.80
C CYS A 59 0.11 -9.59 -2.68
N MET A 60 0.51 -8.41 -3.19
CA MET A 60 1.89 -7.92 -3.00
C MET A 60 2.19 -7.60 -1.53
N HIS A 61 1.21 -7.03 -0.83
CA HIS A 61 1.32 -6.74 0.60
C HIS A 61 1.24 -8.02 1.43
N GLU A 62 0.37 -8.96 1.06
CA GLU A 62 0.29 -10.26 1.71
C GLU A 62 1.64 -10.99 1.63
N ALA A 63 2.30 -10.97 0.47
CA ALA A 63 3.64 -11.54 0.31
C ALA A 63 4.68 -10.85 1.21
N MET A 64 4.62 -9.51 1.34
CA MET A 64 5.49 -8.75 2.24
C MET A 64 5.27 -9.13 3.70
N ILE A 65 4.00 -9.19 4.14
CA ILE A 65 3.63 -9.57 5.50
C ILE A 65 4.06 -11.02 5.78
N ALA A 66 3.84 -11.94 4.84
CA ALA A 66 4.27 -13.34 4.98
C ALA A 66 5.80 -13.46 5.11
N ALA A 67 6.56 -12.67 4.34
CA ALA A 67 8.02 -12.64 4.47
C ALA A 67 8.47 -12.09 5.82
N PHE A 68 7.84 -11.01 6.29
CA PHE A 68 8.09 -10.44 7.61
C PHE A 68 7.80 -11.43 8.75
N LEU A 69 6.66 -12.12 8.71
CA LEU A 69 6.28 -13.14 9.69
C LEU A 69 7.31 -14.28 9.78
N ASN A 70 7.83 -14.71 8.63
CA ASN A 70 8.87 -15.73 8.58
C ASN A 70 10.20 -15.24 9.19
N ASP A 71 10.61 -13.99 8.91
CA ASP A 71 11.84 -13.40 9.46
C ASP A 71 11.77 -13.22 10.98
N GLU A 72 10.63 -12.72 11.47
CA GLU A 72 10.38 -12.52 12.90
C GLU A 72 10.03 -13.82 13.66
N GLN A 73 9.87 -14.95 12.96
CA GLN A 73 9.37 -16.21 13.53
C GLN A 73 8.07 -16.02 14.32
N MET A 74 7.17 -15.22 13.77
CA MET A 74 5.92 -14.81 14.38
C MET A 74 4.74 -15.35 13.57
N ASP A 75 3.64 -15.69 14.22
CA ASP A 75 2.42 -16.07 13.51
C ASP A 75 1.52 -14.87 13.18
N ALA A 76 0.59 -15.06 12.24
CA ALA A 76 -0.30 -14.00 11.81
C ALA A 76 -1.24 -13.49 12.93
N ARG A 77 -1.58 -14.34 13.91
CA ARG A 77 -2.44 -13.97 15.02
C ARG A 77 -1.71 -13.07 16.00
N GLU A 78 -0.45 -13.39 16.30
CA GLU A 78 0.43 -12.57 17.13
C GLU A 78 0.61 -11.18 16.51
N LEU A 79 0.90 -11.11 15.21
CA LEU A 79 0.99 -9.83 14.50
C LEU A 79 -0.33 -9.06 14.59
N TYR A 80 -1.46 -9.70 14.30
CA TYR A 80 -2.78 -9.07 14.41
C TYR A 80 -3.04 -8.48 15.80
N ASP A 81 -2.72 -9.22 16.86
CA ASP A 81 -2.93 -8.77 18.24
C ASP A 81 -2.02 -7.58 18.58
N VAL A 82 -0.78 -7.54 18.06
CA VAL A 82 0.13 -6.39 18.17
C VAL A 82 -0.44 -5.16 17.46
N LEU A 83 -0.81 -5.28 16.19
CA LEU A 83 -1.33 -4.17 15.39
C LEU A 83 -2.62 -3.61 16.00
N SER A 84 -3.53 -4.49 16.39
CA SER A 84 -4.80 -4.12 17.04
C SER A 84 -4.57 -3.38 18.36
N SER A 85 -3.59 -3.81 19.17
CA SER A 85 -3.25 -3.13 20.41
C SER A 85 -2.72 -1.72 20.15
N VAL A 86 -1.78 -1.55 19.20
CA VAL A 86 -1.21 -0.22 18.88
C VAL A 86 -2.30 0.74 18.41
N GLN A 87 -3.20 0.27 17.54
CA GLN A 87 -4.35 1.08 17.10
C GLN A 87 -5.32 1.48 18.22
N ALA A 88 -5.49 0.62 19.22
CA ALA A 88 -6.41 0.86 20.32
C ALA A 88 -5.82 1.78 21.40
N THR A 89 -4.54 1.61 21.74
CA THR A 89 -3.96 2.18 22.97
C THR A 89 -2.94 3.29 22.75
N MET A 90 -2.45 3.50 21.52
CA MET A 90 -1.31 4.40 21.25
C MET A 90 -1.60 5.50 20.22
N ARG A 91 -2.84 6.00 20.16
CA ARG A 91 -3.33 6.93 19.11
C ARG A 91 -2.52 8.23 18.95
N ASP A 92 -1.87 8.70 20.02
CA ASP A 92 -1.11 9.95 20.02
C ASP A 92 0.41 9.72 19.82
N SER A 93 0.81 8.57 19.25
CA SER A 93 2.22 8.20 19.08
C SER A 93 2.65 8.08 17.62
N ASP A 94 3.93 8.35 17.34
CA ASP A 94 4.52 8.25 16.00
C ASP A 94 4.38 6.84 15.40
N VAL A 95 4.37 5.80 16.25
CA VAL A 95 4.20 4.41 15.81
C VAL A 95 2.78 4.14 15.32
N PHE A 96 1.78 4.80 15.92
CA PHE A 96 0.41 4.73 15.43
C PHE A 96 0.27 5.43 14.07
N GLU A 97 0.90 6.60 13.90
CA GLU A 97 0.90 7.30 12.61
C GLU A 97 1.57 6.46 11.52
N SER A 98 2.74 5.88 11.82
CA SER A 98 3.48 5.00 10.91
C SER A 98 2.68 3.76 10.50
N LEU A 99 2.02 3.13 11.47
CA LEU A 99 1.13 2.00 11.20
C LEU A 99 -0.08 2.43 10.37
N SER A 100 -0.67 3.58 10.66
CA SER A 100 -1.83 4.10 9.94
C SER A 100 -1.49 4.39 8.48
N MET A 101 -0.29 4.91 8.19
CA MET A 101 0.20 5.09 6.81
C MET A 101 0.40 3.76 6.09
N LEU A 102 0.94 2.74 6.77
CA LEU A 102 1.10 1.42 6.18
C LEU A 102 -0.26 0.77 5.86
N LEU A 103 -1.24 0.93 6.76
CA LEU A 103 -2.57 0.36 6.57
C LEU A 103 -3.40 1.13 5.55
N SER A 104 -3.25 2.45 5.44
CA SER A 104 -3.94 3.22 4.41
C SER A 104 -3.46 2.89 3.00
N ALA A 105 -2.24 2.35 2.86
CA ALA A 105 -1.79 1.78 1.61
C ALA A 105 -2.67 0.63 1.11
N LEU A 106 -3.41 -0.04 2.01
CA LEU A 106 -4.39 -1.10 1.74
C LEU A 106 -5.84 -0.58 1.67
N ASP A 107 -6.07 0.73 1.60
CA ASP A 107 -7.39 1.28 1.34
C ASP A 107 -7.63 1.40 -0.17
N PHE A 108 -8.74 0.82 -0.66
CA PHE A 108 -9.09 0.91 -2.08
C PHE A 108 -9.14 2.34 -2.62
N PRO A 109 -9.76 3.33 -1.93
CA PRO A 109 -9.73 4.73 -2.38
C PRO A 109 -8.32 5.32 -2.48
N TYR A 110 -7.42 4.96 -1.55
CA TYR A 110 -6.04 5.43 -1.58
C TYR A 110 -5.28 4.83 -2.76
N PHE A 111 -5.39 3.52 -2.96
CA PHE A 111 -4.82 2.82 -4.11
C PHE A 111 -5.35 3.40 -5.44
N GLY A 112 -6.67 3.58 -5.56
CA GLY A 112 -7.30 4.10 -6.76
C GLY A 112 -6.86 5.52 -7.10
N ARG A 113 -6.70 6.40 -6.09
CA ARG A 113 -6.10 7.73 -6.28
C ARG A 113 -4.68 7.64 -6.81
N ARG A 114 -3.82 6.77 -6.25
CA ARG A 114 -2.45 6.60 -6.73
C ARG A 114 -2.40 6.12 -8.18
N MET A 115 -3.25 5.15 -8.54
CA MET A 115 -3.35 4.64 -9.91
C MET A 115 -3.83 5.73 -10.89
N ARG A 116 -4.80 6.55 -10.47
CA ARG A 116 -5.29 7.68 -11.28
C ARG A 116 -4.21 8.73 -11.50
N ASP A 117 -3.46 9.10 -10.46
CA ASP A 117 -2.41 10.10 -10.56
C ASP A 117 -1.31 9.63 -11.52
N GLU A 118 -0.94 8.34 -11.46
CA GLU A 118 -0.03 7.72 -12.44
C GLU A 118 -0.61 7.76 -13.87
N ALA A 119 -1.91 7.50 -14.05
CA ALA A 119 -2.56 7.58 -15.37
C ALA A 119 -2.51 8.99 -15.95
N ILE A 120 -2.71 10.00 -15.11
CA ILE A 120 -2.61 11.41 -15.50
C ILE A 120 -1.19 11.73 -15.97
N ASP A 121 -0.17 11.25 -15.26
CA ASP A 121 1.22 11.49 -15.62
C ASP A 121 1.62 10.74 -16.90
N GLN A 122 1.14 9.52 -17.13
CA GLN A 122 1.31 8.81 -18.40
C GLN A 122 0.64 9.55 -19.58
N GLN A 123 -0.57 10.08 -19.38
CA GLN A 123 -1.27 10.87 -20.40
C GLN A 123 -0.53 12.17 -20.74
N ARG A 124 0.03 12.85 -19.73
CA ARG A 124 0.88 14.03 -19.92
C ARG A 124 2.14 13.69 -20.71
N ALA A 125 2.83 12.62 -20.33
CA ALA A 125 4.04 12.17 -21.02
C ALA A 125 3.77 11.78 -22.48
N ALA A 126 2.65 11.10 -22.76
CA ALA A 126 2.25 10.75 -24.12
C ALA A 126 1.96 11.99 -24.96
N LYS A 127 1.24 12.96 -24.40
CA LYS A 127 0.95 14.23 -25.09
C LYS A 127 2.23 15.03 -25.38
N ASP A 128 3.15 15.10 -24.43
CA ASP A 128 4.43 15.79 -24.62
C ASP A 128 5.28 15.11 -25.72
N ALA A 129 5.22 13.78 -25.84
CA ALA A 129 5.89 13.04 -26.91
C ALA A 129 5.28 13.35 -28.29
N ASP A 130 3.94 13.40 -28.38
CA ASP A 130 3.22 13.77 -29.61
C ASP A 130 3.51 15.22 -30.04
N ASP A 131 3.51 16.16 -29.09
CA ASP A 131 3.78 17.59 -29.32
C ASP A 131 5.24 17.85 -29.75
N MET A 132 6.19 16.97 -29.36
CA MET A 132 7.58 17.01 -29.79
C MET A 132 7.85 16.29 -31.13
N GLY A 133 6.84 15.65 -31.73
CA GLY A 133 6.90 15.11 -33.09
C GLY A 133 7.78 13.87 -33.26
N PHE A 134 7.82 12.99 -32.27
CA PHE A 134 8.38 11.63 -32.42
C PHE A 134 7.40 10.65 -33.07
#